data_AF-A0A538LU33-F1
#
_entry.id   AF-A0A538LU33-F1
#
_cell.length_a   1.000
_cell.length_b   1.000
_cell.length_c   1.000
_cell.angle_alpha   90.00
_cell.angle_beta   90.00
_cell.angle_gamma   90.00
#
_symmetry.space_group_name_H-M   'P 1'
#
loop_
_entity.id
_entity.type
_entity.pdbx_description
1 polymer ?
#
loop_
_entity_poly.entity_id
_entity_poly.type
_entity_poly.pdbx_seq_one_letter_code
_entity_poly.pdbx_strand_id
1 'polypeptide(L)'
;MLLRLWQAEEPRAVLVGWDSIGEPTYRNEAFDAYQGGRVFDPELLEQLDMLPELVRAMGFAAAKGAGYEADDFLAAAVASEEARGGSAVVVTSDRDAFQLA
;
A
#
# COMPACT_ATOMS: atom_id res chain seq x y z
N MET A 1 9.54 10.34 -5.73
CA MET A 1 9.97 8.98 -6.15
C MET A 1 8.98 8.38 -7.14
N LEU A 2 7.69 8.35 -6.81
CA LEU A 2 6.61 7.81 -7.65
C LEU A 2 6.69 8.19 -9.14
N LEU A 3 6.78 9.48 -9.47
CA LEU A 3 6.86 9.93 -10.86
C LEU A 3 8.09 9.41 -11.62
N ARG A 4 9.23 9.23 -10.93
CA ARG A 4 10.44 8.67 -11.56
C ARG A 4 10.26 7.19 -11.87
N LEU A 5 9.59 6.45 -10.99
CA LEU A 5 9.25 5.03 -11.23
C LEU A 5 8.27 4.90 -12.39
N TRP A 6 7.24 5.74 -12.43
CA TRP A 6 6.29 5.77 -13.54
C TRP A 6 6.98 6.07 -14.89
N GLN A 7 7.95 7.01 -14.90
CA GLN A 7 8.73 7.33 -16.10
C GLN A 7 9.70 6.21 -16.51
N ALA A 8 10.23 5.43 -15.56
CA ALA A 8 11.21 4.39 -15.85
C ALA A 8 10.55 3.06 -16.28
N GLU A 9 9.45 2.70 -15.62
CA GLU A 9 8.75 1.42 -15.83
C GLU A 9 7.62 1.53 -16.87
N GLU A 10 7.21 2.75 -17.25
CA GLU A 10 6.10 3.04 -18.18
C GLU A 10 4.86 2.15 -17.99
N PRO A 11 4.31 2.01 -16.76
CA PRO A 11 3.26 1.03 -16.50
C PRO A 11 1.91 1.49 -17.06
N ARG A 12 1.09 0.53 -17.51
CA ARG A 12 -0.28 0.80 -18.00
C ARG A 12 -1.25 1.28 -16.92
N ALA A 13 -0.94 0.97 -15.66
CA ALA A 13 -1.74 1.30 -14.49
C ALA A 13 -0.84 1.37 -13.27
N VAL A 14 -1.19 2.23 -12.31
CA VAL A 14 -0.48 2.36 -11.04
C VAL A 14 -1.51 2.27 -9.92
N LEU A 15 -1.24 1.40 -8.94
CA LEU A 15 -1.95 1.33 -7.68
C LEU A 15 -0.97 1.70 -6.56
N VAL A 16 -1.41 2.54 -5.63
CA VAL A 16 -0.70 2.81 -4.39
C VAL A 16 -1.58 2.36 -3.22
N GLY A 17 -1.02 1.59 -2.30
CA GLY A 17 -1.68 1.11 -1.08
C GLY A 17 -1.24 1.91 0.14
N TRP A 18 -2.14 2.13 1.10
CA TRP A 18 -1.85 2.76 2.39
C TRP A 18 -2.42 1.94 3.54
N ASP A 19 -1.72 1.99 4.66
CA ASP A 19 -2.22 1.52 5.94
C ASP A 19 -3.27 2.47 6.50
N SER A 20 -4.27 1.91 7.18
CA SER A 20 -5.25 2.66 7.96
C SER A 20 -4.73 2.82 9.40
N ILE A 21 -3.84 3.79 9.62
CA ILE A 21 -3.20 3.99 10.92
C ILE A 21 -4.26 4.35 11.98
N GLY A 22 -4.28 3.58 13.08
CA GLY A 22 -5.22 3.76 14.18
C GLY A 22 -6.50 2.94 14.07
N GLU A 23 -6.71 2.24 12.94
CA GLU A 23 -7.79 1.27 12.78
C GLU A 23 -7.24 -0.16 12.90
N PRO A 24 -7.87 -1.05 13.69
CA PRO A 24 -7.41 -2.42 13.79
C PRO A 24 -7.58 -3.16 12.45
N THR A 25 -6.58 -3.95 12.09
CA THR A 25 -6.58 -4.85 10.94
C THR A 25 -6.97 -6.26 11.39
N TYR A 26 -7.25 -7.16 10.44
CA TYR A 26 -7.46 -8.58 10.79
C TYR A 26 -6.23 -9.20 11.48
N ARG A 27 -5.04 -8.63 11.28
CA ARG A 27 -3.81 -9.05 11.98
C ARG A 27 -3.83 -8.61 13.44
N ASN A 28 -4.35 -7.42 13.75
CA ASN A 28 -4.57 -6.99 15.13
C ASN A 28 -5.61 -7.87 15.84
N GLU A 29 -6.69 -8.25 15.15
CA GLU A 29 -7.70 -9.16 15.72
C GLU A 29 -7.12 -10.55 16.02
N ALA A 30 -6.18 -11.03 15.19
CA ALA A 30 -5.49 -12.30 15.40
C ALA A 30 -4.41 -12.23 16.50
N PHE A 31 -3.79 -11.07 16.69
CA PHE A 31 -2.75 -10.85 17.69
C PHE A 31 -2.73 -9.39 18.17
N ASP A 32 -3.23 -9.15 19.38
CA ASP A 32 -3.38 -7.80 19.96
C ASP A 32 -2.09 -6.98 19.98
N ALA A 33 -0.93 -7.62 20.16
CA ALA A 33 0.37 -6.94 20.22
C ALA A 33 1.00 -6.71 18.84
N TYR A 34 0.31 -7.09 17.75
CA TYR A 34 0.78 -6.86 16.38
C TYR A 34 0.99 -5.37 16.13
N GLN A 35 2.18 -5.01 15.67
CA GLN A 35 2.62 -3.62 15.44
C GLN A 35 2.43 -2.67 16.65
N GLY A 36 2.29 -3.23 17.86
CA GLY A 36 2.11 -2.46 19.08
C GLY A 36 3.30 -1.55 19.39
N GLY A 37 3.02 -0.40 20.02
CA GLY A 37 4.05 0.55 20.45
C GLY A 37 4.57 1.50 19.37
N ARG A 38 4.04 1.43 18.14
CA ARG A 38 4.30 2.45 17.11
C ARG A 38 3.63 3.77 17.51
N VAL A 39 4.38 4.85 17.48
CA VAL A 39 3.90 6.22 17.74
C VAL A 39 4.27 7.07 16.53
N PHE A 40 3.27 7.69 15.93
CA PHE A 40 3.44 8.59 14.79
C PHE A 40 3.19 10.03 15.22
N ASP A 41 3.92 10.95 14.60
CA ASP A 41 3.68 12.38 14.77
C ASP A 41 2.29 12.73 14.21
N PRO A 42 1.43 13.49 14.92
CA PRO A 42 0.15 13.94 14.39
C PRO A 42 0.24 14.66 13.04
N GLU A 43 1.26 15.48 12.80
CA GLU A 43 1.46 16.16 11.52
C GLU A 43 1.70 15.15 10.39
N LEU A 44 2.43 14.07 10.68
CA LEU A 44 2.65 12.99 9.72
C LEU A 44 1.35 12.25 9.41
N LEU A 45 0.50 12.01 10.41
CA LEU A 45 -0.80 11.36 10.19
C LEU A 45 -1.70 12.20 9.27
N GLU A 46 -1.79 13.51 9.51
CA GLU A 46 -2.53 14.43 8.65
C GLU A 46 -2.01 14.39 7.20
N GLN A 47 -0.69 14.38 7.03
CA GLN A 47 -0.08 14.26 5.71
C GLN A 47 -0.44 12.94 5.03
N LEU A 48 -0.32 11.81 5.75
CA LEU A 48 -0.63 10.47 5.22
C LEU A 48 -2.10 10.33 4.82
N ASP A 49 -3.01 10.96 5.55
CA ASP A 49 -4.45 10.96 5.23
C ASP A 49 -4.79 11.74 3.95
N MET A 50 -3.98 12.74 3.58
CA MET A 50 -4.17 13.52 2.36
C MET A 50 -3.60 12.85 1.10
N LEU A 51 -2.61 11.96 1.24
CA LEU A 51 -1.90 11.35 0.10
C LEU A 51 -2.78 10.55 -0.88
N PRO A 52 -3.79 9.78 -0.43
CA PRO A 52 -4.67 9.06 -1.35
C PRO A 52 -5.37 9.98 -2.36
N GLU A 53 -5.83 11.16 -1.93
CA GLU A 53 -6.46 12.14 -2.83
C GLU A 53 -5.46 12.77 -3.80
N LEU A 54 -4.24 13.05 -3.34
CA LEU A 54 -3.17 13.54 -4.21
C LEU A 54 -2.85 12.53 -5.32
N VAL A 55 -2.73 11.24 -4.98
CA VAL A 55 -2.44 10.18 -5.95
C VAL A 55 -3.59 9.99 -6.94
N ARG A 56 -4.84 10.07 -6.47
CA ARG A 56 -6.03 10.09 -7.36
C ARG A 56 -6.00 11.27 -8.33
N ALA A 57 -5.65 12.46 -7.86
CA ALA A 57 -5.53 13.65 -8.71
C ALA A 57 -4.43 13.52 -9.78
N MET A 58 -3.41 12.68 -9.54
CA MET A 58 -2.38 12.32 -10.53
C MET A 58 -2.84 11.29 -11.56
N GLY A 59 -4.07 10.75 -11.44
CA GLY A 59 -4.62 9.73 -12.33
C GLY A 59 -4.27 8.29 -11.94
N PHE A 60 -3.74 8.08 -10.73
CA PHE A 60 -3.40 6.75 -10.23
C PHE A 60 -4.50 6.20 -9.31
N ALA A 61 -4.59 4.88 -9.20
CA ALA A 61 -5.48 4.24 -8.25
C ALA A 61 -4.91 4.32 -6.83
N ALA A 62 -5.78 4.57 -5.86
CA ALA A 62 -5.43 4.62 -4.45
C ALA A 62 -6.30 3.66 -3.63
N ALA A 63 -5.66 2.73 -2.92
CA ALA A 63 -6.30 1.77 -2.04
C ALA A 63 -5.95 2.04 -0.58
N LYS A 64 -6.99 2.27 0.22
CA LYS A 64 -6.95 2.43 1.67
C LYS A 64 -8.30 1.97 2.19
N GLY A 65 -8.32 1.18 3.26
CA GLY A 65 -9.56 0.65 3.80
C GLY A 65 -9.36 0.06 5.19
N ALA A 66 -10.40 0.17 6.03
CA ALA A 66 -10.44 -0.43 7.35
C ALA A 66 -10.22 -1.93 7.27
N GLY A 67 -9.52 -2.50 8.26
CA GLY A 67 -9.29 -3.93 8.36
C GLY A 67 -8.12 -4.48 7.54
N TYR A 68 -7.51 -3.69 6.65
CA TYR A 68 -6.44 -4.12 5.74
C TYR A 68 -5.23 -3.18 5.78
N GLU A 69 -4.07 -3.72 5.42
CA GLU A 69 -2.79 -3.01 5.29
C GLU A 69 -2.42 -2.79 3.82
N ALA A 70 -1.43 -1.94 3.58
CA ALA A 70 -0.95 -1.63 2.24
C ALA A 70 -0.51 -2.88 1.47
N ASP A 71 0.15 -3.82 2.14
CA ASP A 71 0.63 -5.08 1.57
C ASP A 71 -0.52 -5.97 1.06
N ASP A 72 -1.67 -5.98 1.74
CA ASP A 72 -2.86 -6.73 1.33
C ASP A 72 -3.39 -6.24 -0.01
N PHE A 73 -3.45 -4.91 -0.19
CA PHE A 73 -3.86 -4.31 -1.46
C PHE A 73 -2.87 -4.58 -2.59
N LEU A 74 -1.58 -4.52 -2.29
CA LEU A 74 -0.52 -4.83 -3.27
C LEU A 74 -0.59 -6.30 -3.70
N ALA A 75 -0.68 -7.23 -2.75
CA ALA A 75 -0.80 -8.66 -3.01
C ALA A 75 -2.05 -8.99 -3.83
N ALA A 76 -3.20 -8.41 -3.49
CA ALA A 76 -4.44 -8.59 -4.23
C ALA A 76 -4.34 -8.06 -5.67
N ALA A 77 -3.69 -6.91 -5.88
CA ALA A 77 -3.50 -6.33 -7.20
C ALA A 77 -2.57 -7.16 -8.08
N VAL A 78 -1.45 -7.64 -7.52
CA VAL A 78 -0.52 -8.55 -8.20
C VAL A 78 -1.24 -9.83 -8.61
N ALA A 79 -1.92 -10.50 -7.66
CA ALA A 79 -2.66 -11.72 -7.94
C ALA A 79 -3.73 -11.52 -9.03
N SER A 80 -4.44 -10.38 -9.01
CA SER A 80 -5.42 -10.06 -10.05
C SER A 80 -4.79 -9.82 -11.43
N GLU A 81 -3.57 -9.27 -11.50
CA GLU A 81 -2.88 -9.03 -12.77
C GLU A 81 -2.32 -10.33 -13.35
N GLU A 82 -1.69 -11.14 -12.51
CA GLU A 82 -1.15 -12.45 -12.89
C GLU A 82 -2.26 -13.41 -13.35
N ALA A 83 -3.42 -13.39 -12.68
CA ALA A 83 -4.59 -14.17 -13.10
C ALA A 83 -5.09 -13.80 -14.52
N ARG A 84 -4.76 -12.61 -15.01
CA ARG A 84 -5.06 -12.13 -16.37
C ARG A 84 -3.91 -12.35 -17.35
N GLY A 85 -2.83 -13.01 -16.93
CA GLY A 85 -1.63 -13.25 -17.71
C GLY A 85 -0.72 -12.02 -17.85
N GLY A 86 -0.91 -11.00 -17.01
CA GLY A 86 -0.06 -9.81 -16.96
C GLY A 86 1.13 -9.98 -16.01
N SER A 87 1.87 -8.89 -15.83
CA SER A 87 2.95 -8.77 -14.84
C SER A 87 2.80 -7.50 -14.03
N ALA A 88 3.35 -7.51 -12.81
CA ALA A 88 3.34 -6.38 -11.90
C ALA A 88 4.74 -6.14 -11.32
N VAL A 89 5.07 -4.87 -11.11
CA VAL A 89 6.28 -4.45 -10.37
C VAL A 89 5.81 -3.91 -9.02
N VAL A 90 6.22 -4.56 -7.94
CA VAL A 90 5.95 -4.11 -6.57
C VAL A 90 7.10 -3.27 -6.09
N VAL A 91 6.80 -2.05 -5.61
CA VAL A 91 7.79 -1.15 -5.02
C VAL A 91 7.43 -0.91 -3.56
N THR A 92 8.24 -1.45 -2.66
CA THR A 92 8.10 -1.27 -1.21
C THR A 92 9.48 -1.24 -0.55
N SER A 93 9.60 -0.53 0.57
CA SER A 93 10.78 -0.63 1.45
C SER A 93 10.66 -1.78 2.45
N ASP A 94 9.48 -2.36 2.58
CA ASP A 94 9.23 -3.50 3.46
C ASP A 94 9.92 -4.74 2.90
N ARG A 95 10.82 -5.31 3.70
CA ARG A 95 11.57 -6.51 3.32
C ARG A 95 10.73 -7.76 3.45
N ASP A 96 9.66 -7.71 4.24
CA ASP A 96 8.79 -8.86 4.44
C ASP A 96 8.06 -9.25 3.15
N ALA A 97 7.90 -8.30 2.23
CA ALA A 97 7.40 -8.55 0.87
C ALA A 97 8.24 -9.55 0.06
N PHE A 98 9.50 -9.80 0.43
CA PHE A 98 10.38 -10.77 -0.24
C PHE A 98 10.42 -12.14 0.41
N GLN A 99 9.66 -12.38 1.48
CA GLN A 99 9.75 -13.64 2.24
C GLN A 99 9.31 -14.89 1.46
N LEU A 100 8.62 -14.72 0.33
CA LEU A 100 8.12 -15.80 -0.52
C LEU A 100 8.67 -15.74 -1.97
N ALA A 101 9.69 -14.90 -2.23
CA ALA A 101 10.31 -14.77 -3.55
C ALA A 101 11.18 -15.98 -3.93
#